data_AF-A0A954H3D5-F1
#
_entry.id   AF-A0A954H3D5-F1
#
_cell.length_a   1.000
_cell.length_b   1.000
_cell.length_c   1.000
_cell.angle_alpha   90.00
_cell.angle_beta   90.00
_cell.angle_gamma   90.00
#
_symmetry.space_group_name_H-M   'P 1'
#
loop_
_entity.id
_entity.type
_entity.pdbx_description
1 polymer ?
#
loop_
_entity_poly.entity_id
_entity_poly.type
_entity_poly.pdbx_seq_one_letter_code
_entity_poly.pdbx_strand_id
1 'polypeptide(L)'
;MMKSYVGIVSKCGIELLYPEDPATVRFLWRRAQRQNGRVACFWGVLSGEAAEFIQIEVALGWNSEALDHLQQHARDYGFIVPFREDLESHATQRMAC
;
A
#
# COMPACT_ATOMS: atom_id res chain seq x y z
N MET A 1 -9.28 -7.93 -17.47
CA MET A 1 -8.15 -8.70 -16.88
C MET A 1 -7.75 -8.03 -15.58
N MET A 2 -7.48 -8.81 -14.53
CA MET A 2 -7.03 -8.28 -13.24
C MET A 2 -5.54 -7.92 -13.30
N LYS A 3 -5.14 -6.84 -12.64
CA LYS A 3 -3.76 -6.37 -12.53
C LYS A 3 -3.49 -5.91 -11.11
N SER A 4 -2.21 -5.95 -10.73
CA SER A 4 -1.78 -5.39 -9.45
C SER A 4 -1.53 -3.89 -9.56
N TYR A 5 -1.89 -3.18 -8.50
CA TYR A 5 -1.69 -1.76 -8.32
C TYR A 5 -1.09 -1.51 -6.95
N VAL A 6 -0.36 -0.42 -6.84
CA VAL A 6 0.25 0.05 -5.59
C VAL A 6 -0.06 1.51 -5.38
N GLY A 7 -0.19 1.89 -4.12
CA GLY A 7 -0.63 3.23 -3.78
C GLY A 7 -0.16 3.71 -2.42
N ILE A 8 -0.51 4.95 -2.12
CA ILE A 8 -0.34 5.54 -0.80
C ILE A 8 -1.72 5.88 -0.25
N VAL A 9 -1.94 5.53 1.00
CA VAL A 9 -3.14 5.85 1.77
C VAL A 9 -2.76 6.64 3.01
N SER A 10 -3.59 7.61 3.39
CA SER A 10 -3.48 8.35 4.65
C SER A 10 -4.80 8.32 5.41
N LYS A 11 -4.89 9.09 6.50
CA LYS A 11 -6.14 9.24 7.26
C LYS A 11 -7.30 9.80 6.43
N CYS A 12 -7.00 10.43 5.29
CA CYS A 12 -8.00 11.02 4.40
C CYS A 12 -8.41 10.09 3.25
N GLY A 13 -7.86 8.87 3.17
CA GLY A 13 -8.12 7.93 2.07
C GLY A 13 -6.94 7.78 1.10
N ILE A 14 -7.22 7.36 -0.13
CA ILE A 14 -6.19 7.10 -1.16
C ILE A 14 -5.63 8.42 -1.68
N GLU A 15 -4.31 8.58 -1.65
CA GLU A 15 -3.62 9.75 -2.21
C GLU A 15 -3.01 9.48 -3.58
N LEU A 16 -2.61 8.23 -3.84
CA LEU A 16 -1.95 7.80 -5.08
C LEU A 16 -2.32 6.35 -5.39
N LEU A 17 -2.53 6.04 -6.67
CA LEU A 17 -2.75 4.68 -7.17
C LEU A 17 -2.12 4.53 -8.56
N TYR A 18 -1.21 3.58 -8.70
CA TYR A 18 -0.49 3.32 -9.95
C TYR A 18 -0.41 1.81 -10.22
N PRO A 19 -0.30 1.37 -11.48
CA PRO A 19 0.04 -0.01 -11.79
C PRO A 19 1.29 -0.46 -11.05
N GLU A 20 1.34 -1.71 -10.63
CA GLU A 20 2.52 -2.26 -9.98
C GLU A 20 3.69 -2.36 -10.96
N ASP A 21 4.77 -1.63 -10.67
CA ASP A 21 6.08 -1.86 -11.25
C ASP A 21 7.18 -1.60 -10.20
N PRO A 22 8.37 -2.24 -10.33
CA PRO A 22 9.43 -2.12 -9.32
C PRO A 22 9.91 -0.68 -9.08
N ALA A 23 9.85 0.20 -10.08
CA ALA A 23 10.27 1.60 -9.91
C ALA A 23 9.22 2.40 -9.13
N THR A 24 7.92 2.20 -9.42
CA THR A 24 6.80 2.79 -8.68
C THR A 24 6.80 2.34 -7.22
N VAL A 25 6.98 1.05 -6.94
CA VAL A 25 7.07 0.55 -5.56
C VAL A 25 8.20 1.26 -4.79
N ARG A 26 9.40 1.32 -5.36
CA ARG A 26 10.55 2.03 -4.75
C ARG A 26 10.30 3.53 -4.58
N PHE A 27 9.58 4.15 -5.50
CA PHE A 27 9.23 5.56 -5.41
C PHE A 27 8.26 5.82 -4.26
N LEU A 28 7.14 5.08 -4.22
CA LEU A 28 6.12 5.21 -3.18
C LEU A 28 6.69 4.88 -1.80
N TRP A 29 7.52 3.85 -1.70
CA TRP A 29 8.19 3.49 -0.45
C TRP A 29 9.05 4.63 0.11
N ARG A 30 9.93 5.21 -0.72
CA ARG A 30 10.75 6.36 -0.34
C ARG A 30 9.91 7.58 0.02
N ARG A 31 8.76 7.76 -0.63
CA ARG A 31 7.82 8.83 -0.30
C ARG A 31 7.19 8.60 1.07
N ALA A 32 6.69 7.40 1.35
CA ALA A 32 6.09 7.04 2.64
C ALA A 32 7.08 7.18 3.80
N GLN A 33 8.34 6.76 3.61
CA GLN A 33 9.39 6.93 4.63
C GLN A 33 9.61 8.40 5.02
N ARG A 34 9.52 9.34 4.07
CA ARG A 34 9.67 10.78 4.36
C ARG A 34 8.48 11.38 5.10
N GLN A 35 7.33 10.71 5.12
CA GLN A 35 6.11 11.18 5.78
C GLN A 35 6.00 10.73 7.25
N ASN A 36 7.01 10.04 7.80
CA ASN A 36 7.10 9.66 9.21
C ASN A 36 5.82 9.00 9.76
N GLY A 37 5.28 8.01 9.06
CA GLY A 37 4.12 7.23 9.51
C GLY A 37 2.74 7.89 9.29
N ARG A 38 2.68 9.08 8.67
CA ARG A 38 1.40 9.73 8.32
C ARG A 38 0.67 9.05 7.16
N VAL A 39 1.39 8.25 6.40
CA VAL A 39 0.88 7.52 5.23
C VAL A 39 1.43 6.10 5.23
N ALA A 40 0.71 5.18 4.57
CA ALA A 40 1.14 3.81 4.36
C ALA A 40 1.13 3.48 2.86
N CYS A 41 2.05 2.62 2.44
CA CYS A 41 1.97 2.00 1.13
C CYS A 41 1.01 0.82 1.18
N PHE A 42 0.19 0.66 0.15
CA PHE A 42 -0.68 -0.50 -0.02
C PHE A 42 -0.49 -1.11 -1.40
N TRP A 43 -0.91 -2.37 -1.54
CA TRP A 43 -1.06 -3.07 -2.80
C TRP A 43 -2.51 -3.54 -2.94
N GLY A 44 -2.97 -3.71 -4.17
CA GLY A 44 -4.31 -4.23 -4.45
C GLY A 44 -4.42 -4.81 -5.86
N VAL A 45 -5.31 -5.78 -6.04
CA VAL A 45 -5.57 -6.45 -7.32
C VAL A 45 -6.94 -6.01 -7.84
N LEU A 46 -6.94 -5.24 -8.93
CA LEU A 46 -8.12 -4.58 -9.49
C LEU A 46 -8.30 -4.91 -10.97
N SER A 47 -9.53 -4.77 -11.48
CA SER A 47 -9.75 -4.68 -12.92
C SER A 47 -9.23 -3.33 -13.43
N GLY A 48 -8.92 -3.25 -14.72
CA GLY A 48 -8.48 -1.99 -15.34
C GLY A 48 -9.52 -0.88 -15.21
N GLU A 49 -10.80 -1.21 -15.37
CA GLU A 49 -11.94 -0.28 -15.24
C GLU A 49 -12.10 0.24 -13.81
N ALA A 50 -12.04 -0.63 -12.80
CA ALA A 50 -12.11 -0.20 -11.41
C ALA A 50 -10.92 0.69 -11.02
N ALA A 51 -9.72 0.37 -11.51
CA ALA A 51 -8.54 1.19 -11.25
C ALA A 51 -8.62 2.57 -11.92
N GLU A 52 -9.13 2.65 -13.15
CA GLU A 52 -9.35 3.92 -13.85
C GLU A 52 -10.37 4.78 -13.12
N PHE A 53 -11.47 4.17 -12.68
CA PHE A 53 -12.49 4.85 -11.88
C PHE A 53 -11.93 5.42 -10.57
N ILE A 54 -11.20 4.62 -9.79
CA ILE A 54 -10.56 5.08 -8.54
C ILE A 54 -9.52 6.18 -8.83
N GLN A 55 -8.77 6.09 -9.93
CA GLN A 55 -7.81 7.13 -10.32
C GLN A 55 -8.48 8.47 -10.63
N ILE A 56 -9.68 8.46 -11.22
CA ILE A 56 -10.49 9.67 -11.44
C ILE A 56 -10.88 10.28 -10.10
N GLU A 57 -11.37 9.48 -9.14
CA GLU A 57 -11.76 9.96 -7.82
C GLU A 57 -10.59 10.58 -7.06
N VAL A 58 -9.42 9.94 -7.09
CA VAL A 58 -8.18 10.48 -6.53
C VAL A 58 -7.80 11.81 -7.21
N ALA A 59 -7.93 11.92 -8.54
CA ALA A 59 -7.64 13.16 -9.26
C ALA A 59 -8.63 14.30 -8.93
N LEU A 60 -9.87 13.96 -8.56
CA LEU A 60 -10.89 14.90 -8.08
C LEU A 60 -10.76 15.24 -6.58
N GLY A 61 -9.87 14.58 -5.86
CA GLY A 61 -9.67 14.75 -4.42
C GLY A 61 -10.69 14.02 -3.55
N TRP A 62 -11.46 13.09 -4.12
CA TRP A 62 -12.44 12.24 -3.44
C TRP A 62 -11.74 11.02 -2.83
N ASN A 63 -10.80 11.30 -1.94
CA ASN A 63 -9.85 10.29 -1.45
C ASN A 63 -10.52 9.20 -0.60
N SER A 64 -11.57 9.56 0.14
CA SER A 64 -12.33 8.62 0.98
C SER A 64 -13.19 7.70 0.11
N GLU A 65 -13.88 8.26 -0.88
CA GLU A 65 -14.69 7.54 -1.84
C GLU A 65 -13.82 6.57 -2.66
N ALA A 66 -12.64 7.04 -3.09
CA ALA A 66 -11.63 6.19 -3.73
C ALA A 66 -11.24 4.99 -2.87
N LEU A 67 -11.11 5.17 -1.55
CA LEU A 67 -10.79 4.08 -0.63
C LEU A 67 -11.96 3.09 -0.51
N ASP A 68 -13.19 3.57 -0.42
CA ASP A 68 -14.39 2.73 -0.35
C ASP A 68 -14.54 1.90 -1.61
N HIS A 69 -14.36 2.49 -2.79
CA HIS A 69 -14.41 1.78 -4.06
C HIS A 69 -13.26 0.78 -4.22
N LEU A 70 -12.06 1.10 -3.72
CA LEU A 70 -10.98 0.13 -3.67
C LEU A 70 -11.37 -1.09 -2.84
N GLN A 71 -11.95 -0.91 -1.65
CA GLN A 71 -12.37 -2.02 -0.78
C GLN A 71 -13.50 -2.86 -1.40
N GLN A 72 -14.39 -2.23 -2.17
CA GLN A 72 -15.50 -2.92 -2.85
C GLN A 72 -15.06 -3.69 -4.10
N HIS A 73 -14.12 -3.15 -4.88
CA HIS A 73 -13.74 -3.71 -6.17
C HIS A 73 -12.43 -4.51 -6.16
N ALA A 74 -11.58 -4.33 -5.16
CA ALA A 74 -10.34 -5.10 -5.04
C ALA A 74 -10.68 -6.57 -4.78
N ARG A 75 -10.08 -7.44 -5.59
CA ARG A 75 -10.14 -8.88 -5.35
C ARG A 75 -9.30 -9.28 -4.13
N ASP A 76 -8.19 -8.58 -3.95
CA ASP A 76 -7.26 -8.75 -2.83
C ASP A 76 -6.51 -7.44 -2.61
N TYR A 77 -6.14 -7.14 -1.37
CA TYR A 77 -5.38 -5.93 -1.02
C TYR A 77 -4.75 -6.04 0.36
N GLY A 78 -3.70 -5.25 0.59
CA GLY A 78 -3.04 -5.19 1.88
C GLY A 78 -1.99 -4.09 1.99
N PHE A 79 -1.40 -3.97 3.16
CA PHE A 79 -0.34 -3.00 3.40
C PHE A 79 1.03 -3.57 3.02
N ILE A 80 1.86 -2.72 2.42
CA ILE A 80 3.27 -3.00 2.21
C ILE A 80 4.00 -2.53 3.47
N VAL A 81 4.50 -3.50 4.24
CA VAL A 81 5.25 -3.26 5.48
C VAL A 81 6.71 -3.69 5.28
N PRO A 82 7.68 -3.08 5.98
CA PRO A 82 9.05 -3.55 5.92
C PRO A 82 9.10 -4.96 6.51
N PHE A 83 9.72 -5.89 5.78
CA PHE A 83 10.07 -7.18 6.36
C PHE A 83 11.15 -6.96 7.43
N ARG A 84 10.89 -7.40 8.66
CA ARG A 84 11.88 -7.46 9.73
C ARG A 84 12.17 -8.92 10.00
N GLU A 85 13.42 -9.32 9.79
CA GLU A 85 13.89 -10.70 9.98
C GLU A 85 14.13 -11.03 11.48
N ASP A 86 14.18 -10.02 12.35
CA ASP A 86 14.66 -10.12 13.75
C ASP A 86 13.66 -10.68 14.79
N LEU A 87 12.71 -11.54 14.41
CA LEU A 87 11.79 -12.15 15.39
C LEU A 87 12.27 -13.50 15.97
N GLU A 88 13.42 -14.03 15.54
CA GLU A 88 14.03 -15.21 16.15
C GLU A 88 15.54 -15.04 16.37
N SER A 89 15.96 -14.76 17.60
CA SER A 89 17.27 -15.17 18.20
C SER A 89 17.50 -14.64 19.64
N HIS A 90 16.49 -14.64 20.51
CA HIS A 90 16.69 -14.35 21.96
C HIS A 90 16.30 -15.51 22.89
N ALA A 91 16.17 -16.74 22.38
CA ALA A 91 15.82 -17.90 23.20
C ALA A 91 17.02 -18.74 23.70
N THR A 92 18.26 -18.54 23.22
CA THR A 92 19.39 -19.44 23.59
C THR A 92 20.68 -18.69 23.88
N GLN A 93 20.69 -17.85 24.92
CA GLN A 93 21.95 -17.40 25.55
C GLN A 93 21.72 -16.99 27.01
N ARG A 94 21.12 -17.89 27.80
CA ARG A 94 21.16 -17.85 29.27
C ARG A 94 21.31 -19.25 29.86
N MET A 95 22.34 -19.98 29.45
CA MET A 95 22.90 -21.11 30.22
C MET A 95 24.34 -21.38 29.76
N ALA A 96 25.23 -20.49 30.19
CA ALA A 96 26.66 -20.79 30.31
C ALA A 96 27.21 -19.89 31.44
N CYS A 97 26.80 -20.22 32.66
CA CYS A 97 27.57 -19.96 33.87
C CYS A 97 28.03 -21.31 34.40
#